data_AF-A0A3N9N077-F1
#
_entry.id   AF-A0A3N9N077-F1
#
_cell.length_a   1.000
_cell.length_b   1.000
_cell.length_c   1.000
_cell.angle_alpha   90.00
_cell.angle_beta   90.00
_cell.angle_gamma   90.00
#
_symmetry.space_group_name_H-M   'P 1'
#
loop_
_entity.id
_entity.type
_entity.pdbx_description
1 polymer ?
#
loop_
_entity_poly.entity_id
_entity_poly.type
_entity_poly.pdbx_seq_one_letter_code
_entity_poly.pdbx_strand_id
1 'polypeptide(L)'
;MRNNQQESREEEMTTILKPLRNRRQGGYVMISAMALTLVLLGVGIAFMQWASDESIQSQHNLAGMQAYYLAQTGVIEEGLHWLRTQQAGLLPQQATRRNDGEVIVDRKLIGKYKDVIIAPVFGGLESGDIFFSKRKFRISATGRVVLPWNEDGRNEEKEVLRKAILYVSVRSFADYMYLTDHEVTPLGEVVRFFNGDTLWWRVHSNDTIRMMQRPVFYGQVTTCASRFDLQAGASPQFLGPDPAFNVPRVNIPTVAATVREGAAAQSNIYNLAGQEYRLSMRGSSGILYYWEEGAPFDSLTAHHVTVPLNGTHTCIFVERPLSMHGVITGDWTIGCSEDIYLIDNITYTCLNWGDDFSIEPTCTDYCGIVSEKKVIIANTWANGRENQAQGSSIIICAAIVALGEDGGSFTFDQQNDVWDTYIGPNPDERGRIHLRGSVTQRFRGYVHRSNQGGTGYLKDYAYDDRFVLHRPPCFFDAVDQSGRALFDVVQWGQAVEEQQDIRNDIRVRYN
;
A
#
# COMPACT_ATOMS: atom_id res chain seq x y z
N MET A 1 -10.89 -117.37 53.98
CA MET A 1 -11.67 -116.26 54.58
C MET A 1 -10.67 -115.17 54.96
N ARG A 2 -10.70 -113.92 54.52
CA ARG A 2 -11.65 -113.10 53.74
C ARG A 2 -10.80 -112.06 52.97
N ASN A 3 -11.19 -111.81 51.71
CA ASN A 3 -10.83 -110.61 50.96
C ASN A 3 -11.57 -109.39 51.51
N ASN A 4 -10.90 -108.25 51.56
CA ASN A 4 -11.45 -106.91 51.29
C ASN A 4 -10.33 -105.88 51.50
N GLN A 5 -9.68 -105.40 50.43
CA GLN A 5 -8.96 -104.12 50.36
C GLN A 5 -8.34 -103.94 48.96
N GLN A 6 -9.18 -103.75 47.95
CA GLN A 6 -8.73 -103.48 46.58
C GLN A 6 -9.40 -102.22 46.00
N GLU A 7 -9.55 -101.20 46.84
CA GLU A 7 -10.15 -99.90 46.47
C GLU A 7 -9.27 -98.72 46.92
N SER A 8 -7.99 -98.95 47.24
CA SER A 8 -7.08 -97.93 47.79
C SER A 8 -5.85 -97.62 46.93
N ARG A 9 -5.91 -97.88 45.61
CA ARG A 9 -4.74 -97.74 44.73
C ARG A 9 -4.86 -96.79 43.53
N GLU A 10 -6.00 -96.12 43.31
CA GLU A 10 -6.16 -95.18 42.18
C GLU A 10 -6.33 -93.70 42.55
N GLU A 11 -6.24 -93.32 43.84
CA GLU A 11 -5.80 -91.97 44.23
C GLU A 11 -4.27 -91.91 44.38
N GLU A 12 -3.61 -92.62 43.46
CA GLU A 12 -2.34 -92.22 42.89
C GLU A 12 -2.46 -90.80 42.28
N MET A 13 -1.35 -90.08 42.35
CA MET A 13 -0.88 -89.12 41.34
C MET A 13 -1.20 -87.62 41.44
N THR A 14 -2.06 -87.14 42.34
CA THR A 14 -2.30 -85.67 42.49
C THR A 14 -1.76 -85.02 43.76
N THR A 15 -1.22 -85.79 44.70
CA THR A 15 -0.75 -85.25 46.00
C THR A 15 0.75 -85.49 46.25
N ILE A 16 1.52 -85.83 45.20
CA ILE A 16 2.99 -86.04 45.30
C ILE A 16 3.80 -84.94 44.56
N LEU A 17 3.14 -83.97 43.92
CA LEU A 17 3.80 -82.84 43.22
C LEU A 17 3.78 -81.49 43.97
N LYS A 18 3.74 -81.49 45.30
CA LYS A 18 3.92 -80.27 46.11
C LYS A 18 4.96 -80.48 47.21
N PRO A 19 6.25 -80.64 46.85
CA PRO A 19 7.21 -79.68 47.42
C PRO A 19 8.43 -79.34 46.52
N LEU A 20 8.41 -79.56 45.21
CA LEU A 20 9.56 -79.25 44.34
C LEU A 20 9.50 -77.91 43.58
N ARG A 21 8.50 -77.07 43.87
CA ARG A 21 8.34 -75.75 43.20
C ARG A 21 8.71 -74.55 44.08
N ASN A 22 9.56 -74.68 45.10
CA ASN A 22 9.95 -73.53 45.94
C ASN A 22 11.46 -73.32 46.15
N ARG A 23 12.34 -74.06 45.47
CA ARG A 23 13.80 -73.82 45.55
C ARG A 23 14.48 -73.35 44.25
N ARG A 24 13.77 -73.24 43.13
CA ARG A 24 14.30 -72.63 41.89
C ARG A 24 13.86 -71.17 41.67
N GLN A 25 12.97 -70.61 42.48
CA GLN A 25 12.46 -69.25 42.28
C GLN A 25 13.44 -68.14 42.70
N GLY A 26 14.38 -68.38 43.63
CA GLY A 26 15.34 -67.36 44.07
C GLY A 26 16.36 -66.92 43.00
N GLY A 27 16.81 -67.85 42.14
CA GLY A 27 17.77 -67.54 41.06
C GLY A 27 17.14 -66.81 39.87
N TYR A 28 15.92 -67.20 39.47
CA TYR A 28 15.18 -66.47 38.43
C TYR A 28 14.75 -65.08 38.89
N VAL A 29 14.43 -64.90 40.18
CA VAL A 29 14.09 -63.59 40.76
C VAL A 29 15.31 -62.66 40.82
N MET A 30 16.51 -63.16 41.14
CA MET A 30 17.73 -62.34 41.06
C MET A 30 18.09 -61.98 39.61
N ILE A 31 18.01 -62.93 38.67
CA ILE A 31 18.34 -62.66 37.26
C ILE A 31 17.30 -61.72 36.64
N SER A 32 16.01 -61.88 36.96
CA SER A 32 14.97 -60.95 36.49
C SER A 32 15.07 -59.60 37.16
N ALA A 33 15.45 -59.51 38.44
CA ALA A 33 15.72 -58.24 39.12
C ALA A 33 16.94 -57.54 38.50
N MET A 34 18.04 -58.25 38.24
CA MET A 34 19.22 -57.70 37.56
C MET A 34 18.90 -57.25 36.14
N ALA A 35 18.14 -58.03 35.38
CA ALA A 35 17.67 -57.67 34.05
C ALA A 35 16.75 -56.43 34.10
N LEU A 36 15.83 -56.36 35.05
CA LEU A 36 14.96 -55.20 35.27
C LEU A 36 15.79 -53.96 35.65
N THR A 37 16.82 -54.13 36.49
CA THR A 37 17.70 -53.02 36.91
C THR A 37 18.52 -52.50 35.73
N LEU A 38 19.03 -53.39 34.87
CA LEU A 38 19.72 -53.03 33.62
C LEU A 38 18.80 -52.30 32.64
N VAL A 39 17.56 -52.76 32.49
CA VAL A 39 16.55 -52.07 31.66
C VAL A 39 16.22 -50.69 32.22
N LEU A 40 16.03 -50.56 33.54
CA LEU A 40 15.77 -49.27 34.19
C LEU A 40 16.96 -48.31 34.08
N LEU A 41 18.20 -48.81 34.21
CA LEU A 41 19.41 -48.03 33.96
C LEU A 41 19.51 -47.56 32.50
N GLY A 42 19.22 -48.45 31.54
CA GLY A 42 19.21 -48.13 30.12
C GLY A 42 18.16 -47.06 29.78
N VAL A 43 16.95 -47.19 30.32
CA VAL A 43 15.87 -46.20 30.15
C VAL A 43 16.24 -44.88 30.83
N GLY A 44 16.87 -44.91 32.01
CA GLY A 44 17.35 -43.72 32.70
C GLY A 44 18.41 -42.96 31.91
N ILE A 45 19.38 -43.66 31.32
CA ILE A 45 20.41 -43.05 30.45
C ILE A 45 19.78 -42.43 29.20
N ALA A 46 18.86 -43.16 28.54
CA ALA A 46 18.15 -42.66 27.37
C ALA A 46 17.31 -41.41 27.68
N PHE A 47 16.63 -41.38 28.83
CA PHE A 47 15.86 -40.21 29.26
C PHE A 47 16.77 -39.01 29.58
N MET A 48 17.93 -39.23 30.20
CA MET A 48 18.90 -38.16 30.45
C MET A 48 19.49 -37.59 29.16
N GLN A 49 19.78 -38.43 28.17
CA GLN A 49 20.21 -37.98 26.84
C GLN A 49 19.11 -37.17 26.16
N TRP A 50 17.88 -37.68 26.14
CA TRP A 50 16.74 -36.98 25.55
C TRP A 50 16.48 -35.62 26.23
N ALA A 51 16.50 -35.56 27.56
CA ALA A 51 16.34 -34.31 28.29
C ALA A 51 17.48 -33.31 28.04
N SER A 52 18.70 -33.80 27.86
CA SER A 52 19.86 -32.97 27.48
C SER A 52 19.69 -32.42 26.06
N ASP A 53 19.30 -33.26 25.11
CA ASP A 53 19.05 -32.88 23.71
C ASP A 53 17.91 -31.86 23.62
N GLU A 54 16.82 -32.07 24.37
CA GLU A 54 15.69 -31.16 24.42
C GLU A 54 16.08 -29.82 25.06
N SER A 55 16.92 -29.83 26.10
CA SER A 55 17.45 -28.60 26.71
C SER A 55 18.30 -27.80 25.72
N ILE A 56 19.19 -28.48 24.97
CA ILE A 56 20.03 -27.85 23.95
C ILE A 56 19.18 -27.28 22.81
N GLN A 57 18.21 -28.06 22.31
CA GLN A 57 17.28 -27.60 21.27
C GLN A 57 16.46 -26.40 21.74
N SER A 58 16.00 -26.40 23.00
CA SER A 58 15.27 -25.28 23.59
C SER A 58 16.12 -24.01 23.67
N GLN A 59 17.38 -24.11 24.11
CA GLN A 59 18.32 -22.97 24.13
C GLN A 59 18.61 -22.44 22.72
N HIS A 60 18.81 -23.34 21.75
CA HIS A 60 19.04 -22.95 20.36
C HIS A 60 17.81 -22.28 19.74
N ASN A 61 16.60 -22.78 20.04
CA ASN A 61 15.35 -22.16 19.60
C ASN A 61 15.16 -20.76 20.21
N LEU A 62 15.43 -20.61 21.51
CA LEU A 62 15.40 -19.31 22.18
C LEU A 62 16.39 -18.32 21.56
N ALA A 63 17.64 -18.75 21.33
CA ALA A 63 18.66 -17.92 20.67
C ALA A 63 18.27 -17.58 19.24
N GLY A 64 17.61 -18.49 18.52
CA GLY A 64 17.05 -18.23 17.21
C GLY A 64 15.97 -17.15 17.24
N MET A 65 15.04 -17.20 18.19
CA MET A 65 14.02 -16.16 18.37
C MET A 65 14.64 -14.81 18.76
N GLN A 66 15.62 -14.83 19.66
CA GLN A 66 16.37 -13.63 20.06
C GLN A 66 17.13 -13.01 18.88
N ALA A 67 17.87 -13.81 18.12
CA ALA A 67 18.58 -13.37 16.92
C ALA A 67 17.61 -12.78 15.90
N TYR A 68 16.42 -13.38 15.72
CA TYR A 68 15.43 -12.81 14.83
C TYR A 68 14.92 -11.47 15.34
N TYR A 69 14.56 -11.34 16.62
CA TYR A 69 14.14 -10.06 17.22
C TYR A 69 15.20 -8.97 17.03
N LEU A 70 16.48 -9.28 17.31
CA LEU A 70 17.61 -8.37 17.07
C LEU A 70 17.68 -7.93 15.60
N ALA A 71 17.46 -8.85 14.66
CA ALA A 71 17.40 -8.52 13.24
C ALA A 71 16.23 -7.56 12.94
N GLN A 72 15.05 -7.76 13.53
CA GLN A 72 13.92 -6.84 13.37
C GLN A 72 14.25 -5.45 13.91
N THR A 73 14.93 -5.37 15.06
CA THR A 73 15.42 -4.12 15.64
C THR A 73 16.33 -3.38 14.67
N GLY A 74 17.34 -4.04 14.09
CA GLY A 74 18.22 -3.41 13.09
C GLY A 74 17.48 -2.94 11.84
N VAL A 75 16.48 -3.70 11.38
CA VAL A 75 15.63 -3.31 10.25
C VAL A 75 14.78 -2.08 10.57
N ILE A 76 14.18 -2.00 11.76
CA ILE A 76 13.22 -0.94 12.11
C ILE A 76 13.93 0.31 12.65
N GLU A 77 14.74 0.16 13.69
CA GLU A 77 15.33 1.27 14.45
C GLU A 77 16.49 1.94 13.72
N GLU A 78 17.27 1.19 12.94
CA GLU A 78 18.35 1.77 12.14
C GLU A 78 17.90 1.93 10.68
N GLY A 79 17.44 0.87 10.04
CA GLY A 79 17.11 0.88 8.61
C GLY A 79 15.92 1.78 8.25
N LEU A 80 14.72 1.44 8.73
CA LEU A 80 13.47 2.14 8.40
C LEU A 80 13.43 3.56 8.99
N HIS A 81 13.90 3.72 10.22
CA HIS A 81 13.98 5.03 10.85
C HIS A 81 14.87 5.98 10.05
N TRP A 82 16.09 5.56 9.68
CA TRP A 82 16.97 6.39 8.84
C TRP A 82 16.31 6.74 7.51
N LEU A 83 15.67 5.76 6.85
CA LEU A 83 14.99 5.99 5.57
C LEU A 83 13.86 7.04 5.68
N ARG A 84 13.09 7.02 6.78
CA ARG A 84 12.05 8.01 7.07
C ARG A 84 12.58 9.41 7.40
N THR A 85 13.87 9.53 7.75
CA THR A 85 14.49 10.85 7.96
C THR A 85 14.94 11.53 6.66
N GLN A 86 15.00 10.79 5.55
CA GLN A 86 15.50 11.32 4.28
C GLN A 86 14.43 12.16 3.56
N GLN A 87 14.90 13.22 2.88
CA GLN A 87 14.06 13.98 1.96
C GLN A 87 13.66 13.13 0.76
N ALA A 88 12.46 13.32 0.22
CA ALA A 88 11.97 12.53 -0.90
C ALA A 88 12.88 12.64 -2.13
N GLY A 89 13.51 13.78 -2.41
CA GLY A 89 14.46 13.93 -3.52
C GLY A 89 15.82 13.24 -3.31
N LEU A 90 16.16 12.88 -2.06
CA LEU A 90 17.48 12.37 -1.67
C LEU A 90 17.47 10.90 -1.26
N LEU A 91 16.42 10.17 -1.60
CA LEU A 91 16.37 8.73 -1.30
C LEU A 91 17.45 7.96 -2.06
N PRO A 92 18.03 6.91 -1.44
CA PRO A 92 19.20 6.24 -1.99
C PRO A 92 18.89 5.55 -3.31
N GLN A 93 19.72 5.80 -4.33
CA GLN A 93 19.64 5.12 -5.63
C GLN A 93 20.47 3.83 -5.68
N GLN A 94 21.25 3.54 -4.64
CA GLN A 94 22.08 2.34 -4.54
C GLN A 94 21.98 1.74 -3.13
N ALA A 95 22.45 0.50 -2.99
CA ALA A 95 22.49 -0.17 -1.70
C ALA A 95 23.36 0.62 -0.71
N THR A 96 22.76 1.01 0.42
CA THR A 96 23.41 1.79 1.47
C THR A 96 23.54 0.92 2.72
N ARG A 97 24.76 0.79 3.24
CA ARG A 97 25.03 0.12 4.52
C ARG A 97 24.82 1.09 5.68
N ARG A 98 24.23 0.59 6.75
CA ARG A 98 24.00 1.32 8.00
C ARG A 98 24.82 0.70 9.14
N ASN A 99 24.84 1.39 10.28
CA ASN A 99 25.64 0.99 11.42
C ASN A 99 25.12 -0.30 12.04
N ASP A 100 26.05 -1.11 12.52
CA ASP A 100 25.74 -2.26 13.37
C ASP A 100 25.53 -1.76 14.81
N GLY A 101 24.78 -2.50 15.62
CA GLY A 101 24.42 -2.05 16.97
C GLY A 101 24.18 -3.17 17.97
N GLU A 102 24.24 -2.81 19.25
CA GLU A 102 24.00 -3.69 20.39
C GLU A 102 22.62 -3.40 20.99
N VAL A 103 21.90 -4.45 21.38
CA VAL A 103 20.60 -4.30 22.04
C VAL A 103 20.73 -4.72 23.49
N ILE A 104 20.47 -3.76 24.38
CA ILE A 104 20.55 -3.92 25.83
C ILE A 104 19.15 -3.75 26.41
N VAL A 105 18.67 -4.77 27.14
CA VAL A 105 17.41 -4.71 27.89
C VAL A 105 17.74 -4.97 29.34
N ASP A 106 17.21 -4.14 30.26
CA ASP A 106 17.46 -4.24 31.70
C ASP A 106 18.95 -4.30 32.09
N ARG A 107 19.79 -3.50 31.41
CA ARG A 107 21.26 -3.45 31.56
C ARG A 107 21.99 -4.74 31.18
N LYS A 108 21.32 -5.69 30.52
CA LYS A 108 21.90 -6.93 30.01
C LYS A 108 21.97 -6.89 28.48
N LEU A 109 23.14 -7.18 27.92
CA LEU A 109 23.33 -7.35 26.49
C LEU A 109 22.58 -8.61 26.03
N ILE A 110 21.60 -8.44 25.14
CA ILE A 110 20.85 -9.56 24.54
C ILE A 110 21.60 -10.09 23.30
N GLY A 111 22.20 -9.20 22.53
CA GLY A 111 22.99 -9.54 21.35
C GLY A 111 23.20 -8.33 20.45
N LYS A 112 23.60 -8.57 19.20
CA LYS A 112 23.91 -7.50 18.24
C LYS A 112 23.11 -7.68 16.96
N TYR A 113 22.75 -6.59 16.30
CA TYR A 113 22.37 -6.61 14.89
C TYR A 113 23.53 -6.11 14.04
N LYS A 114 23.70 -6.69 12.87
CA LYS A 114 24.73 -6.35 11.91
C LYS A 114 24.21 -6.39 10.48
N ASP A 115 25.01 -5.87 9.56
CA ASP A 115 24.76 -5.92 8.11
C ASP A 115 23.41 -5.30 7.73
N VAL A 116 23.09 -4.17 8.36
CA VAL A 116 21.90 -3.38 8.04
C VAL A 116 22.10 -2.76 6.65
N ILE A 117 21.33 -3.21 5.67
CA ILE A 117 21.41 -2.80 4.27
C ILE A 117 20.06 -2.30 3.80
N ILE A 118 20.05 -1.13 3.18
CA ILE A 118 18.89 -0.54 2.52
C ILE A 118 19.18 -0.51 1.02
N ALA A 119 18.40 -1.24 0.23
CA ALA A 119 18.60 -1.33 -1.21
C ALA A 119 17.32 -0.96 -1.96
N PRO A 120 17.36 -0.09 -2.98
CA PRO A 120 16.23 0.10 -3.87
C PRO A 120 15.93 -1.21 -4.62
N VAL A 121 14.65 -1.50 -4.80
CA VAL A 121 14.17 -2.68 -5.52
C VAL A 121 13.80 -2.25 -6.93
N PHE A 122 14.74 -2.43 -7.87
CA PHE A 122 14.47 -2.26 -9.28
C PHE A 122 13.68 -3.49 -9.78
N GLY A 123 12.43 -3.28 -10.19
CA GLY A 123 11.64 -4.36 -10.78
C GLY A 123 12.11 -4.62 -12.21
N GLY A 124 12.82 -5.73 -12.43
CA GLY A 124 13.00 -6.42 -13.72
C GLY A 124 13.66 -5.63 -14.86
N LEU A 125 14.94 -5.93 -15.13
CA LEU A 125 15.59 -5.95 -16.46
C LEU A 125 15.31 -4.87 -17.52
N GLU A 126 14.83 -3.68 -17.18
CA GLU A 126 14.90 -2.52 -18.08
C GLU A 126 15.77 -1.42 -17.46
N SER A 127 16.88 -1.18 -18.15
CA SER A 127 17.94 -0.26 -17.79
C SER A 127 17.45 1.18 -17.90
N GLY A 128 17.60 1.95 -16.82
CA GLY A 128 17.71 3.42 -16.94
C GLY A 128 16.42 4.23 -16.85
N ASP A 129 15.28 3.65 -16.51
CA ASP A 129 14.03 4.41 -16.40
C ASP A 129 13.95 5.20 -15.08
N ILE A 130 14.57 6.38 -15.10
CA ILE A 130 14.47 7.44 -14.08
C ILE A 130 13.03 7.92 -13.85
N PHE A 131 12.10 7.59 -14.75
CA PHE A 131 10.69 7.97 -14.70
C PHE A 131 9.82 6.99 -13.90
N PHE A 132 10.29 5.75 -13.69
CA PHE A 132 9.65 4.72 -12.87
C PHE A 132 10.63 4.10 -11.89
N SER A 133 10.88 4.78 -10.79
CA SER A 133 11.20 3.98 -9.60
C SER A 133 9.87 3.53 -9.02
N LYS A 134 9.58 2.23 -9.12
CA LYS A 134 8.93 1.54 -8.00
C LYS A 134 9.81 1.93 -6.80
N ARG A 135 9.46 3.00 -6.07
CA ARG A 135 10.25 3.57 -4.95
C ARG A 135 10.16 2.65 -3.74
N LYS A 136 10.46 1.39 -4.00
CA LYS A 136 10.40 0.26 -3.10
C LYS A 136 11.82 0.03 -2.61
N PHE A 137 11.94 -0.14 -1.31
CA PHE A 137 13.21 -0.39 -0.65
C PHE A 137 13.13 -1.71 0.08
N ARG A 138 14.16 -2.53 -0.09
CA ARG A 138 14.42 -3.71 0.72
C ARG A 138 15.38 -3.29 1.84
N ILE A 139 14.93 -3.41 3.07
CA ILE A 139 15.73 -3.21 4.27
C ILE A 139 16.00 -4.61 4.82
N SER A 140 17.26 -4.94 5.07
CA SER A 140 17.63 -6.21 5.70
C SER A 140 18.63 -6.00 6.81
N ALA A 141 18.57 -6.81 7.85
CA ALA A 141 19.58 -6.88 8.90
C ALA A 141 19.73 -8.32 9.39
N THR A 142 20.89 -8.65 9.96
CA THR A 142 21.20 -9.95 10.55
C THR A 142 21.42 -9.79 12.04
N GLY A 143 20.61 -10.44 12.86
CA GLY A 143 20.81 -10.52 14.30
C GLY A 143 21.75 -11.66 14.67
N ARG A 144 22.59 -11.42 15.66
CA ARG A 144 23.64 -12.32 16.15
C ARG A 144 23.51 -12.48 17.66
N VAL A 145 23.31 -13.73 18.08
CA VAL A 145 23.35 -14.16 19.48
C VAL A 145 24.49 -15.16 19.62
N VAL A 146 25.24 -15.04 20.71
CA VAL A 146 26.34 -15.95 21.03
C VAL A 146 25.91 -16.82 22.20
N LEU A 147 25.96 -18.13 22.01
CA LEU A 147 25.70 -19.11 23.06
C LEU A 147 27.01 -19.73 23.54
N PRO A 148 27.21 -19.90 24.85
CA PRO A 148 28.28 -20.73 25.36
C PRO A 148 28.00 -22.19 24.98
N TRP A 149 28.97 -22.84 24.34
CA TRP A 149 28.91 -24.24 23.91
C TRP A 149 30.12 -24.99 24.42
N ASN A 150 29.90 -26.12 25.08
CA ASN A 150 30.99 -26.93 25.61
C ASN A 150 31.14 -28.19 24.77
N GLU A 151 32.10 -28.14 23.85
CA GLU A 151 32.55 -29.31 23.09
C GLU A 151 33.85 -29.83 23.72
N ASP A 152 33.85 -31.09 24.17
CA ASP A 152 35.03 -31.80 24.67
C ASP A 152 35.88 -31.04 25.73
N GLY A 153 35.21 -30.31 26.63
CA GLY A 153 35.88 -29.58 27.73
C GLY A 153 36.55 -28.27 27.31
N ARG A 154 36.32 -27.80 26.07
CA ARG A 154 36.66 -26.44 25.62
C ARG A 154 35.41 -25.57 25.64
N ASN A 155 35.53 -24.38 26.23
CA ASN A 155 34.49 -23.35 26.14
C ASN A 155 34.58 -22.73 24.75
N GLU A 156 33.67 -23.11 23.85
CA GLU A 156 33.50 -22.50 22.54
C GLU A 156 32.25 -21.63 22.52
N GLU A 157 32.22 -20.66 21.61
CA GLU A 157 31.08 -19.77 21.41
C GLU A 157 30.39 -20.15 20.10
N LYS A 158 29.13 -20.58 20.19
CA LYS A 158 28.32 -20.88 19.00
C LYS A 158 27.49 -19.65 18.63
N GLU A 159 27.67 -19.17 17.40
CA GLU A 159 26.88 -18.07 16.87
C GLU A 159 25.56 -18.57 16.28
N VAL A 160 24.46 -17.93 16.67
CA VAL A 160 23.16 -18.11 16.05
C VAL A 160 22.82 -16.82 15.30
N LEU A 161 22.69 -16.95 13.97
CA LEU A 161 22.37 -15.86 13.07
C LEU A 161 20.95 -16.00 12.52
N ARG A 162 20.23 -14.87 12.43
CA ARG A 162 18.93 -14.77 11.76
C ARG A 162 18.82 -13.48 10.98
N LYS A 163 18.24 -13.54 9.79
CA LYS A 163 18.07 -12.38 8.91
C LYS A 163 16.60 -11.98 8.83
N ALA A 164 16.34 -10.70 9.03
CA ALA A 164 15.03 -10.09 8.82
C ALA A 164 15.07 -9.23 7.55
N ILE A 165 13.98 -9.23 6.80
CA ILE A 165 13.82 -8.45 5.58
C ILE A 165 12.47 -7.74 5.62
N LEU A 166 12.50 -6.45 5.31
CA LEU A 166 11.33 -5.58 5.20
C LEU A 166 11.33 -4.92 3.82
N TYR A 167 10.19 -5.00 3.14
CA TYR A 167 9.93 -4.22 1.94
C TYR A 167 9.02 -3.05 2.28
N VAL A 168 9.47 -1.85 1.94
CA VAL A 168 8.67 -0.63 2.05
C VAL A 168 8.53 0.04 0.70
N SER A 169 7.47 0.82 0.51
CA SER A 169 7.25 1.66 -0.68
C SER A 169 7.04 3.10 -0.23
N VAL A 170 7.66 4.06 -0.92
CA VAL A 170 7.32 5.49 -0.73
C VAL A 170 5.87 5.67 -1.13
N ARG A 171 5.06 6.32 -0.29
CA ARG A 171 3.67 6.61 -0.58
C ARG A 171 3.57 7.73 -1.61
N SER A 172 2.56 7.67 -2.47
CA SER A 172 2.23 8.67 -3.49
C SER A 172 0.84 9.25 -3.25
N PHE A 173 0.55 10.39 -3.88
CA PHE A 173 -0.81 10.92 -3.94
C PHE A 173 -1.79 9.94 -4.59
N ALA A 174 -1.31 9.08 -5.51
CA ALA A 174 -2.13 8.07 -6.15
C ALA A 174 -2.55 6.94 -5.19
N ASP A 175 -1.89 6.79 -4.02
CA ASP A 175 -2.23 5.76 -3.02
C ASP A 175 -3.47 6.16 -2.16
N TYR A 176 -3.96 7.38 -2.30
CA TYR A 176 -5.15 7.89 -1.62
C TYR A 176 -6.31 7.94 -2.61
N MET A 177 -7.47 7.41 -2.24
CA MET A 177 -8.69 7.69 -3.01
C MET A 177 -9.06 9.16 -2.92
N TYR A 178 -8.91 9.70 -1.71
CA TYR A 178 -9.23 11.07 -1.40
C TYR A 178 -8.18 11.64 -0.45
N LEU A 179 -7.52 12.70 -0.89
CA LEU A 179 -6.58 13.49 -0.11
C LEU A 179 -6.97 14.97 -0.22
N THR A 180 -7.19 15.64 0.92
CA THR A 180 -7.45 17.08 0.92
C THR A 180 -6.64 17.82 1.97
N ASP A 181 -6.21 19.04 1.65
CA ASP A 181 -5.48 19.88 2.59
C ASP A 181 -6.42 20.64 3.54
N HIS A 182 -7.51 21.15 2.98
CA HIS A 182 -8.56 21.91 3.66
C HIS A 182 -9.94 21.31 3.34
N GLU A 183 -10.77 21.09 4.36
CA GLU A 183 -12.13 20.52 4.21
C GLU A 183 -13.20 21.60 3.99
N VAL A 184 -12.76 22.73 3.44
CA VAL A 184 -13.58 23.88 3.08
C VAL A 184 -13.28 24.30 1.64
N THR A 185 -14.22 25.00 1.02
CA THR A 185 -14.01 25.62 -0.29
C THR A 185 -12.95 26.72 -0.22
N PRO A 186 -12.41 27.18 -1.36
CA PRO A 186 -11.53 28.35 -1.38
C PRO A 186 -12.15 29.61 -0.74
N LEU A 187 -13.49 29.69 -0.67
CA LEU A 187 -14.24 30.77 -0.03
C LEU A 187 -14.50 30.53 1.47
N GLY A 188 -14.01 29.43 2.04
CA GLY A 188 -14.19 29.06 3.44
C GLY A 188 -15.52 28.39 3.75
N GLU A 189 -16.27 27.95 2.74
CA GLU A 189 -17.56 27.30 2.95
C GLU A 189 -17.37 25.84 3.35
N VAL A 190 -18.20 25.38 4.29
CA VAL A 190 -18.12 24.01 4.80
C VAL A 190 -18.83 23.05 3.85
N VAL A 191 -18.10 22.02 3.42
CA VAL A 191 -18.66 20.90 2.64
C VAL A 191 -18.60 19.65 3.49
N ARG A 192 -19.72 18.92 3.58
CA ARG A 192 -19.82 17.69 4.37
C ARG A 192 -19.87 16.46 3.47
N PHE A 193 -19.30 15.36 3.92
CA PHE A 193 -19.69 14.06 3.40
C PHE A 193 -21.13 13.76 3.83
N PHE A 194 -21.97 13.34 2.89
CA PHE A 194 -23.41 13.17 3.12
C PHE A 194 -23.90 11.77 2.70
N ASN A 195 -25.21 11.51 2.81
CA ASN A 195 -25.79 10.25 2.43
C ASN A 195 -25.61 9.95 0.93
N GLY A 196 -25.04 8.79 0.60
CA GLY A 196 -24.71 8.40 -0.77
C GLY A 196 -23.25 8.63 -1.14
N ASP A 197 -22.49 9.42 -0.38
CA ASP A 197 -21.04 9.47 -0.53
C ASP A 197 -20.45 8.12 -0.08
N THR A 198 -19.89 7.40 -1.04
CA THR A 198 -19.20 6.14 -0.82
C THR A 198 -17.77 6.26 -1.32
N LEU A 199 -16.80 6.03 -0.43
CA LEU A 199 -15.39 6.06 -0.78
C LEU A 199 -14.75 4.69 -0.55
N TRP A 200 -14.21 4.17 -1.64
CA TRP A 200 -13.46 2.92 -1.66
C TRP A 200 -11.98 3.28 -1.53
N TRP A 201 -11.26 2.65 -0.59
CA TRP A 201 -9.84 2.91 -0.28
C TRP A 201 -9.54 4.11 0.63
N ARG A 202 -8.25 4.43 0.79
CA ARG A 202 -7.69 5.34 1.80
C ARG A 202 -8.21 6.76 1.62
N VAL A 203 -8.67 7.34 2.72
CA VAL A 203 -9.10 8.74 2.82
C VAL A 203 -8.21 9.45 3.83
N HIS A 204 -7.65 10.59 3.43
CA HIS A 204 -6.87 11.44 4.30
C HIS A 204 -7.27 12.90 4.18
N SER A 205 -7.31 13.58 5.31
CA SER A 205 -7.50 15.02 5.36
C SER A 205 -6.51 15.66 6.32
N ASN A 206 -5.84 16.70 5.85
CA ASN A 206 -5.00 17.51 6.70
C ASN A 206 -5.81 18.46 7.61
N ASP A 207 -7.12 18.52 7.42
CA ASP A 207 -8.07 19.30 8.20
C ASP A 207 -9.14 18.37 8.83
N THR A 208 -10.11 18.96 9.51
CA THR A 208 -11.21 18.28 10.17
C THR A 208 -12.22 17.78 9.17
N ILE A 209 -12.32 16.45 9.02
CA ILE A 209 -13.35 15.82 8.18
C ILE A 209 -14.72 16.07 8.79
N ARG A 210 -15.63 16.56 7.95
CA ARG A 210 -17.01 16.89 8.31
C ARG A 210 -17.99 15.95 7.66
N MET A 211 -18.92 15.42 8.45
CA MET A 211 -19.89 14.43 7.97
C MET A 211 -21.30 14.74 8.47
N MET A 212 -22.28 14.37 7.66
CA MET A 212 -23.70 14.41 8.00
C MET A 212 -24.40 13.15 7.53
N GLN A 213 -25.47 12.76 8.22
CA GLN A 213 -26.25 11.56 7.87
C GLN A 213 -25.38 10.30 7.83
N ARG A 214 -25.33 9.55 6.73
CA ARG A 214 -24.75 8.18 6.67
C ARG A 214 -23.80 7.97 5.48
N PRO A 215 -22.66 8.68 5.38
CA PRO A 215 -21.62 8.36 4.39
C PRO A 215 -20.96 7.01 4.72
N VAL A 216 -20.38 6.36 3.71
CA VAL A 216 -19.77 5.03 3.83
C VAL A 216 -18.30 5.07 3.39
N PHE A 217 -17.41 4.54 4.23
CA PHE A 217 -15.97 4.45 3.98
C PHE A 217 -15.51 3.00 4.08
N TYR A 218 -15.00 2.45 2.99
CA TYR A 218 -14.49 1.06 2.95
C TYR A 218 -13.00 0.94 3.25
N GLY A 219 -12.24 2.03 3.06
CA GLY A 219 -10.82 2.09 3.42
C GLY A 219 -10.57 2.79 4.75
N GLN A 220 -9.29 2.87 5.13
CA GLN A 220 -8.88 3.60 6.33
C GLN A 220 -9.11 5.10 6.15
N VAL A 221 -9.79 5.72 7.12
CA VAL A 221 -10.00 7.16 7.19
C VAL A 221 -9.03 7.77 8.20
N THR A 222 -8.27 8.77 7.76
CA THR A 222 -7.24 9.41 8.58
C THR A 222 -7.38 10.92 8.54
N THR A 223 -7.10 11.58 9.66
CA THR A 223 -7.12 13.05 9.74
C THR A 223 -6.04 13.57 10.67
N CYS A 224 -5.52 14.77 10.37
CA CYS A 224 -4.67 15.53 11.29
C CYS A 224 -5.43 16.06 12.50
N ALA A 225 -6.77 16.18 12.41
CA ALA A 225 -7.60 16.64 13.50
C ALA A 225 -7.70 15.59 14.61
N SER A 226 -8.00 16.03 15.82
CA SER A 226 -8.16 15.15 16.98
C SER A 226 -9.51 14.42 17.02
N ARG A 227 -10.45 14.80 16.16
CA ARG A 227 -11.80 14.23 16.04
C ARG A 227 -12.44 14.61 14.69
N PHE A 228 -13.51 13.92 14.34
CA PHE A 228 -14.42 14.36 13.28
C PHE A 228 -15.40 15.42 13.77
N ASP A 229 -15.92 16.21 12.82
CA ASP A 229 -17.04 17.13 13.06
C ASP A 229 -18.31 16.53 12.43
N LEU A 230 -19.16 15.99 13.30
CA LEU A 230 -20.38 15.27 12.93
C LEU A 230 -21.60 16.14 13.19
N GLN A 231 -22.47 16.28 12.19
CA GLN A 231 -23.79 16.87 12.41
C GLN A 231 -24.59 16.03 13.42
N ALA A 232 -25.44 16.68 14.21
CA ALA A 232 -26.37 15.99 15.11
C ALA A 232 -27.18 14.92 14.35
N GLY A 233 -27.16 13.68 14.86
CA GLY A 233 -27.83 12.54 14.22
C GLY A 233 -27.06 11.87 13.08
N ALA A 234 -25.83 12.32 12.77
CA ALA A 234 -24.98 11.63 11.81
C ALA A 234 -24.52 10.26 12.35
N SER A 235 -24.54 9.26 11.48
CA SER A 235 -24.11 7.89 11.70
C SER A 235 -23.28 7.42 10.50
N PRO A 236 -22.04 7.94 10.35
CA PRO A 236 -21.13 7.50 9.31
C PRO A 236 -20.75 6.02 9.52
N GLN A 237 -20.51 5.31 8.42
CA GLN A 237 -20.12 3.90 8.45
C GLN A 237 -18.66 3.74 8.05
N PHE A 238 -17.84 3.24 8.97
CA PHE A 238 -16.46 2.86 8.72
C PHE A 238 -16.40 1.34 8.66
N LEU A 239 -16.24 0.81 7.45
CA LEU A 239 -16.21 -0.64 7.18
C LEU A 239 -14.77 -1.16 6.99
N GLY A 240 -13.80 -0.25 6.90
CA GLY A 240 -12.37 -0.56 6.90
C GLY A 240 -11.77 -0.54 8.32
N PRO A 241 -10.43 -0.41 8.43
CA PRO A 241 -9.77 -0.21 9.71
C PRO A 241 -10.30 1.02 10.46
N ASP A 242 -10.19 0.99 11.79
CA ASP A 242 -10.63 2.11 12.64
C ASP A 242 -9.99 3.43 12.19
N PRO A 243 -10.77 4.53 12.21
CA PRO A 243 -10.24 5.84 11.87
C PRO A 243 -9.06 6.26 12.75
N ALA A 244 -8.05 6.86 12.14
CA ALA A 244 -6.88 7.38 12.86
C ALA A 244 -6.88 8.91 12.91
N PHE A 245 -6.64 9.45 14.11
CA PHE A 245 -6.63 10.88 14.40
C PHE A 245 -5.22 11.35 14.75
N ASN A 246 -4.98 12.66 14.63
CA ASN A 246 -3.65 13.27 14.86
C ASN A 246 -2.54 12.61 14.02
N VAL A 247 -2.89 12.12 12.83
CA VAL A 247 -1.93 11.57 11.88
C VAL A 247 -1.10 12.73 11.31
N PRO A 248 0.21 12.55 11.02
CA PRO A 248 1.02 13.60 10.41
C PRO A 248 0.42 14.13 9.10
N ARG A 249 0.58 15.43 8.88
CA ARG A 249 0.14 16.13 7.66
C ARG A 249 0.87 15.58 6.43
N VAL A 250 0.13 15.32 5.36
CA VAL A 250 0.67 15.09 4.03
C VAL A 250 0.83 16.43 3.33
N ASN A 251 2.04 16.88 3.07
CA ASN A 251 2.26 18.18 2.43
C ASN A 251 1.90 18.11 0.94
N ILE A 252 0.98 18.97 0.51
CA ILE A 252 0.60 19.15 -0.90
C ILE A 252 1.38 20.35 -1.46
N PRO A 253 2.23 20.19 -2.48
CA PRO A 253 3.02 21.28 -3.06
C PRO A 253 2.11 22.29 -3.79
N THR A 254 2.59 23.52 -4.03
CA THR A 254 1.83 24.55 -4.78
C THR A 254 2.05 24.45 -6.29
N VAL A 255 3.15 23.82 -6.70
CA VAL A 255 3.59 23.70 -8.10
C VAL A 255 3.81 22.25 -8.48
N ALA A 256 3.60 21.95 -9.75
CA ALA A 256 3.72 20.62 -10.33
C ALA A 256 5.14 20.36 -10.85
N ALA A 257 6.13 20.58 -9.99
CA ALA A 257 7.56 20.50 -10.34
C ALA A 257 7.94 19.15 -10.97
N THR A 258 7.48 18.03 -10.41
CA THR A 258 7.81 16.69 -10.91
C THR A 258 7.29 16.45 -12.33
N VAL A 259 6.07 16.90 -12.63
CA VAL A 259 5.46 16.77 -13.96
C VAL A 259 6.17 17.69 -14.94
N ARG A 260 6.49 18.92 -14.52
CA ARG A 260 7.20 19.91 -15.35
C ARG A 260 8.61 19.45 -15.70
N GLU A 261 9.36 18.91 -14.73
CA GLU A 261 10.69 18.33 -14.96
C GLU A 261 10.63 17.11 -15.88
N GLY A 262 9.64 16.22 -15.68
CA GLY A 262 9.41 15.08 -16.55
C GLY A 262 9.07 15.48 -17.99
N ALA A 263 8.20 16.46 -18.17
CA ALA A 263 7.86 17.00 -19.47
C ALA A 263 9.05 17.72 -20.13
N ALA A 264 9.87 18.45 -19.37
CA ALA A 264 11.08 19.09 -19.87
C ALA A 264 12.06 18.06 -20.44
N ALA A 265 12.28 16.96 -19.71
CA ALA A 265 13.17 15.88 -20.13
C ALA A 265 12.70 15.20 -21.44
N GLN A 266 11.39 15.22 -21.70
CA GLN A 266 10.78 14.65 -22.90
C GLN A 266 10.52 15.70 -24.00
N SER A 267 10.90 16.97 -23.80
CA SER A 267 10.57 18.09 -24.70
C SER A 267 9.06 18.29 -24.94
N ASN A 268 8.24 17.98 -23.95
CA ASN A 268 6.77 18.08 -23.97
C ASN A 268 6.25 19.27 -23.13
N ILE A 269 6.97 20.39 -23.16
CA ILE A 269 6.54 21.65 -22.53
C ILE A 269 5.93 22.58 -23.58
N TYR A 270 4.75 23.10 -23.28
CA TYR A 270 4.00 24.01 -24.15
C TYR A 270 3.66 25.30 -23.41
N ASN A 271 4.16 26.44 -23.88
CA ASN A 271 4.12 27.69 -23.11
C ASN A 271 3.93 28.96 -23.97
N LEU A 272 3.31 28.86 -25.14
CA LEU A 272 3.09 30.02 -26.00
C LEU A 272 2.17 31.03 -25.30
N ALA A 273 2.64 32.28 -25.23
CA ALA A 273 1.91 33.34 -24.55
C ALA A 273 0.66 33.78 -25.33
N GLY A 274 -0.42 34.09 -24.60
CA GLY A 274 -1.70 34.50 -25.18
C GLY A 274 -2.40 33.39 -25.95
N GLN A 275 -2.11 32.13 -25.63
CA GLN A 275 -2.76 30.96 -26.22
C GLN A 275 -3.49 30.15 -25.15
N GLU A 276 -4.63 29.60 -25.53
CA GLU A 276 -5.30 28.51 -24.82
C GLU A 276 -5.00 27.19 -25.51
N TYR A 277 -5.08 26.09 -24.75
CA TYR A 277 -4.74 24.77 -25.25
C TYR A 277 -5.92 23.79 -25.12
N ARG A 278 -6.00 22.85 -26.07
CA ARG A 278 -6.92 21.72 -26.02
C ARG A 278 -6.22 20.42 -26.37
N LEU A 279 -6.20 19.48 -25.45
CA LEU A 279 -5.70 18.14 -25.68
C LEU A 279 -6.85 17.19 -26.05
N SER A 280 -6.80 16.64 -27.26
CA SER A 280 -7.68 15.56 -27.71
C SER A 280 -6.90 14.26 -27.74
N MET A 281 -7.22 13.35 -26.82
CA MET A 281 -6.55 12.05 -26.67
C MET A 281 -7.24 11.00 -27.53
N ARG A 282 -6.46 10.28 -28.34
CA ARG A 282 -6.93 9.35 -29.37
C ARG A 282 -6.20 8.02 -29.25
N GLY A 283 -6.25 7.42 -28.07
CA GLY A 283 -5.58 6.17 -27.72
C GLY A 283 -4.08 6.34 -27.63
N SER A 284 -3.34 5.80 -28.59
CA SER A 284 -1.87 5.87 -28.68
C SER A 284 -1.34 7.15 -29.32
N SER A 285 -2.16 8.19 -29.44
CA SER A 285 -1.72 9.52 -29.87
C SER A 285 -2.56 10.61 -29.24
N GLY A 286 -2.02 11.83 -29.16
CA GLY A 286 -2.76 13.02 -28.77
C GLY A 286 -2.55 14.15 -29.76
N ILE A 287 -3.59 14.95 -29.98
CA ILE A 287 -3.46 16.22 -30.71
C ILE A 287 -3.65 17.35 -29.71
N LEU A 288 -2.63 18.17 -29.56
CA LEU A 288 -2.66 19.38 -28.75
C LEU A 288 -2.91 20.57 -29.67
N TYR A 289 -4.13 21.08 -29.62
CA TYR A 289 -4.51 22.32 -30.30
C TYR A 289 -4.13 23.53 -29.45
N TYR A 290 -3.82 24.64 -30.11
CA TYR A 290 -3.64 25.94 -29.50
C TYR A 290 -4.18 27.06 -30.40
N TRP A 291 -4.78 28.06 -29.78
CA TRP A 291 -5.38 29.21 -30.46
C TRP A 291 -5.35 30.44 -29.54
N GLU A 292 -5.62 31.61 -30.10
CA GLU A 292 -5.62 32.88 -29.37
C GLU A 292 -6.60 32.84 -28.18
N GLU A 293 -6.09 33.19 -27.00
CA GLU A 293 -6.85 33.21 -25.75
C GLU A 293 -8.11 34.09 -25.86
N GLY A 294 -9.24 33.59 -25.37
CA GLY A 294 -10.55 34.24 -25.48
C GLY A 294 -11.24 34.12 -26.84
N ALA A 295 -10.58 33.62 -27.89
CA ALA A 295 -11.24 33.31 -29.16
C ALA A 295 -11.99 31.96 -29.08
N PRO A 296 -13.12 31.80 -29.81
CA PRO A 296 -13.83 30.52 -29.83
C PRO A 296 -12.97 29.45 -30.50
N PHE A 297 -12.91 28.27 -29.87
CA PHE A 297 -12.19 27.13 -30.43
C PHE A 297 -12.84 26.65 -31.74
N ASP A 298 -12.04 26.51 -32.78
CA ASP A 298 -12.38 25.83 -34.02
C ASP A 298 -11.24 24.90 -34.44
N SER A 299 -11.52 23.60 -34.53
CA SER A 299 -10.52 22.56 -34.83
C SER A 299 -9.97 22.62 -36.26
N LEU A 300 -10.63 23.32 -37.17
CA LEU A 300 -10.17 23.48 -38.56
C LEU A 300 -9.16 24.61 -38.72
N THR A 301 -9.19 25.60 -37.83
CA THR A 301 -8.36 26.81 -37.91
C THR A 301 -7.32 26.88 -36.80
N ALA A 302 -7.53 26.19 -35.68
CA ALA A 302 -6.57 26.12 -34.59
C ALA A 302 -5.25 25.47 -35.04
N HIS A 303 -4.15 26.04 -34.58
CA HIS A 303 -2.85 25.42 -34.72
C HIS A 303 -2.80 24.14 -33.87
N HIS A 304 -2.00 23.16 -34.28
CA HIS A 304 -1.88 21.93 -33.50
C HIS A 304 -0.49 21.31 -33.61
N VAL A 305 -0.16 20.53 -32.59
CA VAL A 305 1.00 19.64 -32.57
C VAL A 305 0.49 18.24 -32.23
N THR A 306 0.95 17.24 -32.95
CA THR A 306 0.78 15.85 -32.53
C THR A 306 1.77 15.60 -31.41
N VAL A 307 1.27 15.20 -30.23
CA VAL A 307 2.13 14.80 -29.11
C VAL A 307 2.55 13.36 -29.38
N PRO A 308 3.82 13.10 -29.75
CA PRO A 308 4.29 11.76 -30.04
C PRO A 308 4.48 11.00 -28.72
N LEU A 309 3.80 9.87 -28.57
CA LEU A 309 4.00 8.96 -27.44
C LEU A 309 5.18 8.05 -27.73
N ASN A 310 6.38 8.63 -27.71
CA ASN A 310 7.61 7.87 -27.85
C ASN A 310 7.93 7.20 -26.50
N GLY A 311 7.21 6.14 -26.14
CA GLY A 311 7.54 5.29 -25.00
C GLY A 311 6.37 4.97 -24.08
N THR A 312 6.64 4.10 -23.13
CA THR A 312 5.71 3.58 -22.11
C THR A 312 5.23 4.66 -21.12
N HIS A 313 5.86 5.85 -21.10
CA HIS A 313 5.79 6.80 -19.99
C HIS A 313 5.82 8.27 -20.45
N THR A 314 4.67 8.89 -20.70
CA THR A 314 4.56 10.25 -21.27
C THR A 314 4.22 11.29 -20.20
N CYS A 315 5.02 12.34 -20.08
CA CYS A 315 4.73 13.51 -19.24
C CYS A 315 4.59 14.76 -20.11
N ILE A 316 3.47 15.46 -19.97
CA ILE A 316 3.12 16.67 -20.73
C ILE A 316 2.92 17.81 -19.75
N PHE A 317 3.43 19.00 -20.06
CA PHE A 317 3.17 20.17 -19.23
C PHE A 317 2.78 21.39 -20.07
N VAL A 318 1.67 22.01 -19.74
CA VAL A 318 1.14 23.21 -20.41
C VAL A 318 1.16 24.39 -19.45
N GLU A 319 1.86 25.48 -19.81
CA GLU A 319 1.98 26.69 -18.97
C GLU A 319 0.82 27.68 -19.16
N ARG A 320 -0.36 27.18 -19.55
CA ARG A 320 -1.54 27.95 -19.97
C ARG A 320 -2.82 27.15 -19.71
N PRO A 321 -4.02 27.77 -19.70
CA PRO A 321 -5.27 27.05 -19.51
C PRO A 321 -5.43 25.91 -20.51
N LEU A 322 -5.88 24.75 -20.01
CA LEU A 322 -5.94 23.52 -20.79
C LEU A 322 -7.34 22.93 -20.72
N SER A 323 -7.94 22.69 -21.88
CA SER A 323 -9.14 21.84 -22.00
C SER A 323 -8.75 20.43 -22.48
N MET A 324 -9.38 19.38 -21.98
CA MET A 324 -9.03 18.02 -22.38
C MET A 324 -10.20 17.04 -22.39
N HIS A 325 -10.09 16.05 -23.28
CA HIS A 325 -10.99 14.90 -23.41
C HIS A 325 -10.32 13.77 -24.18
N GLY A 326 -10.89 12.57 -24.08
CA GLY A 326 -10.62 11.47 -24.98
C GLY A 326 -10.17 10.20 -24.29
N VAL A 327 -9.57 9.31 -25.08
CA VAL A 327 -9.18 7.96 -24.66
C VAL A 327 -7.66 7.86 -24.62
N ILE A 328 -7.11 7.23 -23.59
CA ILE A 328 -5.68 7.08 -23.35
C ILE A 328 -5.27 5.62 -23.52
N THR A 329 -4.10 5.41 -24.13
CA THR A 329 -3.38 4.12 -24.14
C THR A 329 -1.95 4.33 -23.63
N GLY A 330 -1.51 3.48 -22.70
CA GLY A 330 -0.23 3.58 -22.00
C GLY A 330 -0.28 4.53 -20.78
N ASP A 331 0.90 4.96 -20.32
CA ASP A 331 1.03 5.74 -19.08
C ASP A 331 1.27 7.22 -19.39
N TRP A 332 0.36 8.08 -18.94
CA TRP A 332 0.40 9.51 -19.20
C TRP A 332 0.25 10.31 -17.92
N THR A 333 0.94 11.44 -17.83
CA THR A 333 0.61 12.48 -16.85
C THR A 333 0.62 13.84 -17.51
N ILE A 334 -0.50 14.54 -17.36
CA ILE A 334 -0.79 15.81 -18.01
C ILE A 334 -0.85 16.88 -16.92
N GLY A 335 0.11 17.79 -16.98
CA GLY A 335 0.26 18.92 -16.08
C GLY A 335 -0.15 20.25 -16.72
N CYS A 336 -0.71 21.15 -15.92
CA CYS A 336 -1.08 22.50 -16.31
C CYS A 336 -0.68 23.49 -15.20
N SER A 337 -0.13 24.66 -15.56
CA SER A 337 0.12 25.73 -14.58
C SER A 337 -1.15 26.52 -14.19
N GLU A 338 -2.23 26.30 -14.93
CA GLU A 338 -3.51 27.00 -14.82
C GLU A 338 -4.64 25.99 -14.59
N ASP A 339 -5.88 26.42 -14.76
CA ASP A 339 -7.04 25.52 -14.65
C ASP A 339 -7.05 24.47 -15.79
N ILE A 340 -7.45 23.24 -15.44
CA ILE A 340 -7.76 22.18 -16.39
C ILE A 340 -9.27 22.03 -16.50
N TYR A 341 -9.79 22.10 -17.72
CA TYR A 341 -11.20 21.90 -18.05
C TYR A 341 -11.42 20.52 -18.68
N LEU A 342 -12.13 19.65 -17.98
CA LEU A 342 -12.59 18.36 -18.51
C LEU A 342 -13.85 18.60 -19.33
N ILE A 343 -13.73 18.60 -20.65
CA ILE A 343 -14.84 18.97 -21.57
C ILE A 343 -15.70 17.79 -22.00
N ASP A 344 -15.20 16.57 -21.80
CA ASP A 344 -15.86 15.28 -22.01
C ASP A 344 -15.06 14.21 -21.24
N ASN A 345 -15.44 12.94 -21.38
CA ASN A 345 -14.85 11.78 -20.73
C ASN A 345 -13.32 11.69 -20.90
N ILE A 346 -12.68 11.15 -19.86
CA ILE A 346 -11.27 10.75 -19.85
C ILE A 346 -11.23 9.27 -19.52
N THR A 347 -10.98 8.42 -20.50
CA THR A 347 -11.06 6.96 -20.31
C THR A 347 -9.79 6.24 -20.74
N TYR A 348 -9.60 5.05 -20.19
CA TYR A 348 -8.64 4.09 -20.72
C TYR A 348 -9.25 3.31 -21.89
N THR A 349 -8.42 2.85 -22.82
CA THR A 349 -8.89 1.98 -23.92
C THR A 349 -9.41 0.65 -23.40
N CYS A 350 -8.87 0.17 -22.28
CA CYS A 350 -9.25 -1.06 -21.61
C CYS A 350 -10.50 -0.95 -20.69
N LEU A 351 -11.14 0.21 -20.62
CA LEU A 351 -12.28 0.43 -19.73
C LEU A 351 -13.45 -0.48 -20.13
N ASN A 352 -14.02 -1.20 -19.16
CA ASN A 352 -15.25 -1.94 -19.36
C ASN A 352 -16.44 -0.98 -19.26
N TRP A 353 -17.26 -0.90 -20.32
CA TRP A 353 -18.44 -0.03 -20.39
C TRP A 353 -19.70 -0.63 -19.73
N GLY A 354 -19.54 -1.65 -18.89
CA GLY A 354 -20.60 -2.18 -18.05
C GLY A 354 -21.05 -1.20 -16.95
N ASP A 355 -21.98 -1.65 -16.12
CA ASP A 355 -22.65 -0.81 -15.12
C ASP A 355 -21.71 -0.22 -14.05
N ASP A 356 -20.52 -0.80 -13.87
CA ASP A 356 -19.55 -0.40 -12.85
C ASP A 356 -18.33 0.35 -13.39
N PHE A 357 -18.24 0.58 -14.71
CA PHE A 357 -17.07 1.20 -15.35
C PHE A 357 -15.74 0.62 -14.83
N SER A 358 -15.66 -0.70 -14.66
CA SER A 358 -14.49 -1.37 -14.09
C SER A 358 -13.29 -1.35 -15.05
N ILE A 359 -12.10 -1.37 -14.45
CA ILE A 359 -10.84 -1.48 -15.19
C ILE A 359 -10.26 -2.86 -14.94
N GLU A 360 -9.96 -3.57 -16.01
CA GLU A 360 -9.38 -4.91 -15.92
C GLU A 360 -7.99 -4.86 -15.25
N PRO A 361 -7.67 -5.79 -14.33
CA PRO A 361 -6.36 -5.82 -13.66
C PRO A 361 -5.16 -5.96 -14.60
N THR A 362 -5.37 -6.50 -15.81
CA THR A 362 -4.35 -6.65 -16.85
C THR A 362 -4.12 -5.37 -17.66
N CYS A 363 -4.95 -4.34 -17.46
CA CYS A 363 -4.82 -3.08 -18.16
C CYS A 363 -3.51 -2.38 -17.81
N THR A 364 -2.83 -1.88 -18.85
CA THR A 364 -1.56 -1.16 -18.76
C THR A 364 -1.71 0.34 -19.01
N ASP A 365 -2.94 0.85 -18.99
CA ASP A 365 -3.22 2.28 -19.20
C ASP A 365 -3.34 2.98 -17.84
N TYR A 366 -2.62 4.09 -17.68
CA TYR A 366 -2.56 4.89 -16.46
C TYR A 366 -2.56 6.38 -16.81
N CYS A 367 -3.36 7.18 -16.11
CA CYS A 367 -3.44 8.62 -16.34
C CYS A 367 -3.30 9.41 -15.03
N GLY A 368 -2.45 10.43 -15.06
CA GLY A 368 -2.38 11.48 -14.05
C GLY A 368 -2.83 12.82 -14.64
N ILE A 369 -3.66 13.56 -13.92
CA ILE A 369 -4.09 14.91 -14.27
C ILE A 369 -3.67 15.83 -13.14
N VAL A 370 -2.87 16.86 -13.45
CA VAL A 370 -2.27 17.73 -12.45
C VAL A 370 -2.46 19.18 -12.84
N SER A 371 -3.16 19.95 -12.02
CA SER A 371 -3.29 21.40 -12.18
C SER A 371 -2.62 22.13 -11.03
N GLU A 372 -1.86 23.19 -11.33
CA GLU A 372 -1.38 24.16 -10.33
C GLU A 372 -2.47 25.13 -9.87
N LYS A 373 -3.69 25.00 -10.40
CA LYS A 373 -4.90 25.66 -9.93
C LYS A 373 -6.01 24.62 -9.76
N LYS A 374 -7.12 24.72 -10.50
CA LYS A 374 -8.30 23.85 -10.37
C LYS A 374 -8.36 22.81 -11.47
N VAL A 375 -8.96 21.67 -11.14
CA VAL A 375 -9.46 20.72 -12.14
C VAL A 375 -10.98 20.84 -12.15
N ILE A 376 -11.53 21.24 -13.29
CA ILE A 376 -12.92 21.67 -13.44
C ILE A 376 -13.61 20.78 -14.46
N ILE A 377 -14.73 20.17 -14.08
CA ILE A 377 -15.67 19.57 -15.04
C ILE A 377 -16.41 20.72 -15.72
N ALA A 378 -16.14 20.93 -17.01
CA ALA A 378 -16.71 22.04 -17.77
C ALA A 378 -18.21 21.82 -18.02
N ASN A 379 -18.99 22.92 -18.07
CA ASN A 379 -20.42 22.84 -18.38
C ASN A 379 -20.66 22.66 -19.90
N THR A 380 -20.44 21.44 -20.38
CA THR A 380 -20.66 21.05 -21.79
C THR A 380 -21.89 20.17 -21.93
N TRP A 381 -22.41 20.07 -23.14
CA TRP A 381 -23.50 19.13 -23.46
C TRP A 381 -23.12 17.68 -23.16
N ALA A 382 -21.86 17.29 -23.42
CA ALA A 382 -21.35 15.96 -23.11
C ALA A 382 -21.41 15.66 -21.60
N ASN A 383 -21.08 16.65 -20.77
CA ASN A 383 -21.10 16.55 -19.31
C ASN A 383 -22.49 16.83 -18.69
N GLY A 384 -23.57 16.54 -19.42
CA GLY A 384 -24.92 16.51 -18.85
C GLY A 384 -25.54 17.89 -18.55
N ARG A 385 -25.05 18.96 -19.20
CA ARG A 385 -25.66 20.30 -19.11
C ARG A 385 -27.19 20.28 -19.26
N GLU A 386 -27.87 21.14 -18.50
CA GLU A 386 -29.34 21.33 -18.54
C GLU A 386 -30.12 20.05 -18.26
N ASN A 387 -29.86 19.44 -17.10
CA ASN A 387 -30.50 18.18 -16.69
C ASN A 387 -30.33 17.05 -17.71
N GLN A 388 -29.12 16.89 -18.25
CA GLN A 388 -28.78 15.79 -19.17
C GLN A 388 -29.62 15.80 -20.46
N ALA A 389 -29.91 16.98 -21.01
CA ALA A 389 -30.74 17.12 -22.21
C ALA A 389 -30.13 16.51 -23.48
N GLN A 390 -28.80 16.40 -23.55
CA GLN A 390 -28.08 15.85 -24.72
C GLN A 390 -27.00 14.82 -24.35
N GLY A 391 -26.20 15.10 -23.32
CA GLY A 391 -25.26 14.14 -22.73
C GLY A 391 -25.70 13.68 -21.36
N SER A 392 -24.79 13.07 -20.61
CA SER A 392 -25.11 12.45 -19.32
C SER A 392 -23.95 12.59 -18.33
N SER A 393 -23.63 11.52 -17.60
CA SER A 393 -22.53 11.45 -16.65
C SER A 393 -21.16 11.60 -17.31
N ILE A 394 -20.19 12.10 -16.55
CA ILE A 394 -18.77 12.10 -16.94
C ILE A 394 -18.07 10.90 -16.33
N ILE A 395 -17.22 10.25 -17.11
CA ILE A 395 -16.36 9.14 -16.70
C ILE A 395 -14.91 9.60 -16.74
N ILE A 396 -14.22 9.41 -15.62
CA ILE A 396 -12.84 9.85 -15.43
C ILE A 396 -12.01 8.69 -14.90
N CYS A 397 -11.08 8.20 -15.72
CA CYS A 397 -10.08 7.21 -15.38
C CYS A 397 -8.73 7.91 -15.20
N ALA A 398 -8.47 8.46 -14.02
CA ALA A 398 -7.23 9.19 -13.74
C ALA A 398 -6.98 9.40 -12.24
N ALA A 399 -5.71 9.59 -11.88
CA ALA A 399 -5.31 10.20 -10.62
C ALA A 399 -5.29 11.74 -10.78
N ILE A 400 -6.21 12.43 -10.10
CA ILE A 400 -6.40 13.88 -10.19
C ILE A 400 -5.66 14.57 -9.05
N VAL A 401 -4.93 15.66 -9.36
CA VAL A 401 -4.25 16.51 -8.40
C VAL A 401 -4.54 17.98 -8.71
N ALA A 402 -5.08 18.71 -7.74
CA ALA A 402 -5.30 20.16 -7.81
C ALA A 402 -4.47 20.86 -6.72
N LEU A 403 -3.39 21.53 -7.12
CA LEU A 403 -2.33 22.03 -6.24
C LEU A 403 -2.44 23.51 -5.87
N GLY A 404 -3.33 24.32 -6.44
CA GLY A 404 -3.25 25.80 -6.30
C GLY A 404 -3.38 26.36 -4.89
N GLU A 405 -2.52 27.33 -4.55
CA GLU A 405 -2.44 28.00 -3.22
C GLU A 405 -3.72 28.74 -2.87
N ASP A 406 -4.31 29.42 -3.84
CA ASP A 406 -5.46 30.30 -3.63
C ASP A 406 -6.80 29.66 -4.06
N GLY A 407 -6.82 28.34 -4.24
CA GLY A 407 -8.07 27.65 -4.52
C GLY A 407 -7.99 26.39 -5.36
N GLY A 408 -6.87 25.66 -5.31
CA GLY A 408 -6.74 24.41 -6.03
C GLY A 408 -7.73 23.37 -5.53
N SER A 409 -8.71 23.04 -6.37
CA SER A 409 -9.82 22.14 -6.03
C SER A 409 -10.25 21.32 -7.24
N PHE A 410 -10.76 20.11 -7.00
CA PHE A 410 -11.52 19.37 -8.00
C PHE A 410 -13.00 19.78 -7.91
N THR A 411 -13.54 20.39 -8.95
CA THR A 411 -14.87 21.03 -8.93
C THR A 411 -15.54 21.00 -10.30
N PHE A 412 -16.67 21.70 -10.44
CA PHE A 412 -17.38 21.85 -11.71
C PHE A 412 -17.67 23.31 -12.01
N ASP A 413 -17.82 23.62 -13.30
CA ASP A 413 -18.07 24.96 -13.81
C ASP A 413 -19.54 25.36 -13.66
N GLN A 414 -19.81 26.67 -13.52
CA GLN A 414 -21.15 27.26 -13.45
C GLN A 414 -22.03 26.57 -12.40
N GLN A 415 -21.72 26.80 -11.12
CA GLN A 415 -22.36 26.11 -9.99
C GLN A 415 -23.74 26.67 -9.64
N ASN A 416 -24.33 27.42 -10.57
CA ASN A 416 -25.65 28.03 -10.52
C ASN A 416 -25.77 29.04 -9.35
N ASP A 417 -24.68 29.76 -9.12
CA ASP A 417 -24.66 30.93 -8.23
C ASP A 417 -25.36 32.10 -8.90
N VAL A 418 -25.93 33.00 -8.09
CA VAL A 418 -26.66 34.17 -8.58
C VAL A 418 -25.80 35.15 -9.39
N TRP A 419 -24.48 34.99 -9.33
CA TRP A 419 -23.48 35.82 -10.02
C TRP A 419 -22.86 35.11 -11.23
N ASP A 420 -23.26 33.86 -11.52
CA ASP A 420 -22.72 33.12 -12.65
C ASP A 420 -23.21 33.72 -13.98
N THR A 421 -22.33 33.75 -14.97
CA THR A 421 -22.67 34.17 -16.35
C THR A 421 -23.72 33.26 -16.99
N TYR A 422 -23.80 32.01 -16.53
CA TYR A 422 -24.81 31.04 -16.91
C TYR A 422 -25.59 30.61 -15.67
N ILE A 423 -26.90 30.81 -15.71
CA ILE A 423 -27.85 30.32 -14.71
C ILE A 423 -28.60 29.16 -15.37
N GLY A 424 -28.39 27.95 -14.84
CA GLY A 424 -29.01 26.72 -15.33
C GLY A 424 -30.48 26.61 -14.93
N PRO A 425 -31.16 25.52 -15.33
CA PRO A 425 -32.49 25.20 -14.84
C PRO A 425 -32.51 24.99 -13.31
N ASN A 426 -33.71 24.95 -12.73
CA ASN A 426 -33.90 24.68 -11.29
C ASN A 426 -34.81 23.45 -11.14
N PRO A 427 -34.26 22.26 -10.80
CA PRO A 427 -32.83 21.96 -10.56
C PRO A 427 -31.97 21.86 -11.84
N ASP A 428 -30.63 21.81 -11.67
CA ASP A 428 -29.63 21.55 -12.73
C ASP A 428 -28.75 20.33 -12.37
N GLU A 429 -29.35 19.14 -12.42
CA GLU A 429 -28.73 17.85 -12.11
C GLU A 429 -28.05 17.25 -13.36
N ARG A 430 -26.73 17.38 -13.41
CA ARG A 430 -25.89 17.05 -14.58
C ARG A 430 -25.46 15.58 -14.65
N GLY A 431 -26.01 14.72 -13.81
CA GLY A 431 -25.73 13.28 -13.79
C GLY A 431 -24.76 12.87 -12.70
N ARG A 432 -23.82 11.96 -13.02
CA ARG A 432 -22.83 11.43 -12.06
C ARG A 432 -21.40 11.67 -12.52
N ILE A 433 -20.47 11.69 -11.57
CA ILE A 433 -19.04 11.56 -11.83
C ILE A 433 -18.65 10.12 -11.53
N HIS A 434 -18.39 9.33 -12.57
CA HIS A 434 -17.81 8.01 -12.46
C HIS A 434 -16.28 8.14 -12.44
N LEU A 435 -15.72 8.31 -11.26
CA LEU A 435 -14.28 8.39 -11.06
C LEU A 435 -13.72 6.98 -10.79
N ARG A 436 -12.74 6.58 -11.59
CA ARG A 436 -11.92 5.37 -11.43
C ARG A 436 -10.46 5.81 -11.26
N GLY A 437 -10.06 6.05 -10.03
CA GLY A 437 -8.74 6.62 -9.75
C GLY A 437 -8.61 7.25 -8.38
N SER A 438 -8.10 8.48 -8.32
CA SER A 438 -7.86 9.20 -7.06
C SER A 438 -8.08 10.70 -7.20
N VAL A 439 -8.37 11.38 -6.09
CA VAL A 439 -8.47 12.84 -6.02
C VAL A 439 -7.59 13.35 -4.88
N THR A 440 -6.63 14.19 -5.24
CA THR A 440 -5.86 15.04 -4.34
C THR A 440 -6.18 16.50 -4.61
N GLN A 441 -6.51 17.28 -3.60
CA GLN A 441 -6.84 18.70 -3.75
C GLN A 441 -6.36 19.53 -2.58
N ARG A 442 -6.04 20.81 -2.80
CA ARG A 442 -5.75 21.72 -1.68
C ARG A 442 -7.02 22.09 -0.92
N PHE A 443 -8.03 22.57 -1.63
CA PHE A 443 -9.32 22.92 -1.06
C PHE A 443 -10.38 21.95 -1.54
N ARG A 444 -11.36 21.68 -0.69
CA ARG A 444 -12.50 20.86 -1.05
C ARG A 444 -13.38 21.60 -2.05
N GLY A 445 -13.44 21.10 -3.28
CA GLY A 445 -14.36 21.62 -4.29
C GLY A 445 -15.78 21.07 -4.13
N TYR A 446 -16.77 21.89 -4.49
CA TYR A 446 -18.12 21.38 -4.72
C TYR A 446 -18.13 20.54 -6.00
N VAL A 447 -18.84 19.42 -5.94
CA VAL A 447 -19.24 18.64 -7.12
C VAL A 447 -20.76 18.53 -7.23
N HIS A 448 -21.47 18.78 -6.13
CA HIS A 448 -22.91 18.93 -6.06
C HIS A 448 -23.25 19.98 -4.99
N ARG A 449 -24.31 20.75 -5.21
CA ARG A 449 -24.79 21.78 -4.31
C ARG A 449 -26.31 21.68 -4.15
N SER A 450 -26.79 22.08 -2.98
CA SER A 450 -28.22 22.13 -2.67
C SER A 450 -28.89 23.47 -3.04
N ASN A 451 -28.21 24.33 -3.80
CA ASN A 451 -28.78 25.56 -4.31
C ASN A 451 -29.75 25.25 -5.46
N GLN A 452 -30.75 26.11 -5.64
CA GLN A 452 -31.73 26.00 -6.72
C GLN A 452 -32.31 24.57 -6.90
N GLY A 453 -32.70 23.92 -5.81
CA GLY A 453 -33.24 22.55 -5.85
C GLY A 453 -32.22 21.43 -6.08
N GLY A 454 -30.97 21.77 -6.42
CA GLY A 454 -29.88 20.83 -6.74
C GLY A 454 -29.09 21.31 -7.95
N THR A 455 -27.76 21.32 -7.87
CA THR A 455 -26.88 21.66 -9.00
C THR A 455 -25.59 20.84 -8.97
N GLY A 456 -25.24 20.24 -10.11
CA GLY A 456 -23.96 19.53 -10.30
C GLY A 456 -24.15 18.03 -10.48
N TYR A 457 -23.29 17.23 -9.85
CA TYR A 457 -23.15 15.79 -10.09
C TYR A 457 -23.16 14.97 -8.81
N LEU A 458 -23.86 13.84 -8.84
CA LEU A 458 -23.70 12.82 -7.81
C LEU A 458 -22.34 12.11 -7.95
N LYS A 459 -21.76 11.66 -6.83
CA LYS A 459 -20.45 11.01 -6.83
C LYS A 459 -20.60 9.49 -7.01
N ASP A 460 -19.79 8.92 -7.90
CA ASP A 460 -19.51 7.49 -7.97
C ASP A 460 -17.98 7.28 -8.05
N TYR A 461 -17.37 7.22 -6.87
CA TYR A 461 -15.93 7.32 -6.68
C TYR A 461 -15.38 5.94 -6.30
N ALA A 462 -14.70 5.28 -7.23
CA ALA A 462 -14.01 4.02 -6.99
C ALA A 462 -12.50 4.16 -7.22
N TYR A 463 -11.72 3.56 -6.32
CA TYR A 463 -10.28 3.58 -6.39
C TYR A 463 -9.75 2.61 -7.44
N ASP A 464 -8.75 3.04 -8.21
CA ASP A 464 -8.00 2.17 -9.11
C ASP A 464 -6.89 1.46 -8.30
N ASP A 465 -7.13 0.20 -7.95
CA ASP A 465 -6.25 -0.60 -7.09
C ASP A 465 -4.86 -0.84 -7.71
N ARG A 466 -4.76 -0.76 -9.04
CA ARG A 466 -3.51 -0.86 -9.79
C ARG A 466 -2.50 0.22 -9.40
N PHE A 467 -2.96 1.39 -8.92
CA PHE A 467 -2.10 2.49 -8.44
C PHE A 467 -1.16 2.09 -7.30
N VAL A 468 -1.52 1.06 -6.52
CA VAL A 468 -0.65 0.51 -5.46
C VAL A 468 0.62 -0.12 -6.05
N LEU A 469 0.52 -0.68 -7.25
CA LEU A 469 1.63 -1.35 -7.92
C LEU A 469 2.35 -0.44 -8.92
N HIS A 470 1.59 0.32 -9.71
CA HIS A 470 2.08 1.16 -10.80
C HIS A 470 1.31 2.47 -10.83
N ARG A 471 2.04 3.58 -10.79
CA ARG A 471 1.49 4.94 -10.68
C ARG A 471 1.57 5.63 -12.03
N PRO A 472 0.80 6.70 -12.26
CA PRO A 472 1.07 7.57 -13.40
C PRO A 472 2.55 8.06 -13.40
N PRO A 473 3.14 8.32 -14.57
CA PRO A 473 4.53 8.76 -14.70
C PRO A 473 4.72 10.16 -14.10
N CYS A 474 5.91 10.49 -13.58
CA CYS A 474 6.21 11.82 -13.05
C CYS A 474 5.26 12.30 -11.91
N PHE A 475 4.56 11.38 -11.26
CA PHE A 475 3.53 11.68 -10.25
C PHE A 475 4.13 11.94 -8.87
N PHE A 476 3.36 12.59 -7.99
CA PHE A 476 3.87 13.08 -6.71
C PHE A 476 4.04 11.98 -5.68
N ASP A 477 5.15 12.04 -4.96
CA ASP A 477 5.30 11.33 -3.70
C ASP A 477 4.64 12.11 -2.57
N ALA A 478 4.01 11.38 -1.66
CA ALA A 478 3.47 11.91 -0.42
C ALA A 478 4.62 12.17 0.56
N VAL A 479 4.75 13.44 0.96
CA VAL A 479 5.80 13.89 1.89
C VAL A 479 5.20 14.55 3.12
N ASP A 480 5.97 14.61 4.21
CA ASP A 480 5.60 15.40 5.38
C ASP A 480 5.89 16.91 5.17
N GLN A 481 5.58 17.73 6.17
CA GLN A 481 5.86 19.19 6.14
C GLN A 481 7.35 19.53 6.03
N SER A 482 8.25 18.59 6.35
CA SER A 482 9.70 18.76 6.22
C SER A 482 10.24 18.23 4.89
N GLY A 483 9.37 17.79 3.97
CA GLY A 483 9.74 17.22 2.68
C GLY A 483 10.28 15.79 2.75
N ARG A 484 10.07 15.08 3.86
CA ARG A 484 10.50 13.68 4.03
C ARG A 484 9.47 12.74 3.44
N ALA A 485 9.93 11.68 2.79
CA ALA A 485 9.05 10.70 2.18
C ALA A 485 8.23 9.94 3.24
N LEU A 486 6.94 9.76 2.97
CA LEU A 486 6.09 8.85 3.73
C LEU A 486 6.22 7.43 3.15
N PHE A 487 6.09 6.41 3.99
CA PHE A 487 6.30 5.02 3.57
C PHE A 487 5.19 4.10 4.04
N ASP A 488 4.82 3.17 3.18
CA ASP A 488 3.98 2.01 3.51
C ASP A 488 4.83 0.75 3.60
N VAL A 489 4.53 -0.08 4.60
CA VAL A 489 5.09 -1.43 4.71
C VAL A 489 4.37 -2.33 3.73
N VAL A 490 5.12 -2.92 2.79
CA VAL A 490 4.59 -3.80 1.75
C VAL A 490 4.63 -5.25 2.22
N GLN A 491 5.76 -5.66 2.79
CA GLN A 491 5.98 -7.05 3.18
C GLN A 491 7.01 -7.15 4.30
N TRP A 492 6.79 -8.11 5.21
CA TRP A 492 7.74 -8.52 6.22
C TRP A 492 8.11 -9.99 6.01
N GLY A 493 9.39 -10.36 6.15
CA GLY A 493 9.85 -11.73 5.97
C GLY A 493 11.09 -12.08 6.80
N GLN A 494 11.29 -13.39 6.97
CA GLN A 494 12.47 -13.98 7.58
C GLN A 494 13.28 -14.73 6.51
N ALA A 495 14.60 -14.57 6.51
CA ALA A 495 15.51 -15.42 5.75
C ALA A 495 16.40 -16.21 6.72
N VAL A 496 16.56 -17.51 6.47
CA VAL A 496 17.47 -18.38 7.22
C VAL A 496 18.80 -18.38 6.48
N GLU A 497 19.85 -17.84 7.09
CA GLU A 497 21.20 -17.80 6.51
C GLU A 497 22.00 -19.04 6.95
N GLU A 498 21.52 -20.22 6.55
CA GLU A 498 22.34 -21.44 6.41
C GLU A 498 21.96 -22.13 5.10
N GLN A 499 22.20 -21.45 3.99
CA GLN A 499 22.48 -22.10 2.71
C GLN A 499 23.47 -21.23 1.96
N GLN A 500 24.64 -21.80 1.66
CA GLN A 500 25.56 -21.25 0.66
C GLN A 500 24.78 -21.13 -0.65
N ASP A 501 24.37 -19.91 -1.01
CA ASP A 501 23.80 -19.71 -2.33
C ASP A 501 24.20 -18.35 -2.92
N ILE A 502 25.23 -18.40 -3.76
CA ILE A 502 25.27 -17.57 -4.96
C ILE A 502 25.65 -18.51 -6.11
N ARG A 503 24.64 -19.18 -6.69
CA ARG A 503 24.40 -19.27 -8.13
C ARG A 503 23.20 -20.18 -8.37
N ASN A 504 22.03 -19.56 -8.54
CA ASN A 504 20.99 -19.85 -9.54
C ASN A 504 19.58 -19.69 -8.93
N ASP A 505 18.94 -18.58 -9.30
CA ASP A 505 17.53 -18.44 -9.67
C ASP A 505 16.52 -19.52 -9.21
N ILE A 506 16.28 -19.67 -7.90
CA ILE A 506 15.12 -20.43 -7.41
C ILE A 506 14.42 -19.68 -6.27
N ARG A 507 13.12 -19.46 -6.51
CA ARG A 507 12.12 -18.93 -5.59
C ARG A 507 12.22 -19.57 -4.20
N VAL A 508 12.38 -18.73 -3.18
CA VAL A 508 12.17 -19.13 -1.79
C VAL A 508 10.70 -19.55 -1.62
N ARG A 509 10.46 -20.84 -1.36
CA ARG A 509 9.16 -21.33 -0.86
C ARG A 509 9.12 -21.12 0.65
N TYR A 510 8.06 -20.49 1.13
CA TYR A 510 7.75 -20.33 2.55
C TYR A 510 6.98 -21.57 3.05
N ASN A 511 7.25 -21.97 4.29
CA ASN A 511 6.30 -22.71 5.11
C ASN A 511 5.41 -21.73 5.86
#